data_AF-A0A947RW29-F1
#
_entry.id   AF-A0A947RW29-F1
#
_cell.length_a   1.000
_cell.length_b   1.000
_cell.length_c   1.000
_cell.angle_alpha   90.00
_cell.angle_beta   90.00
_cell.angle_gamma   90.00
#
_symmetry.space_group_name_H-M   'P 1'
#
loop_
_entity.id
_entity.type
_entity.pdbx_description
1 polymer ?
#
loop_
_entity_poly.entity_id
_entity_poly.type
_entity_poly.pdbx_seq_one_letter_code
_entity_poly.pdbx_strand_id
1 'polypeptide(L)'
;VLGALVLIVLTVLWKEFKLLSFDPSFAGSLGLPVRRLDVILTTLLVIAIVIGLQTVGVVLMSAMIVAPAAAARQWTDRLSRLVVLSGAFGAASGLSGAMLSSLVPRLPTGPTIILVVTALTALSLLIAPRRGLLAARWRTGRQRRRLHADSVLADLYRLAAQHREPAAAPHAVDALRTMSQSAGVRAGLRQLAGQGLAVADPDGRWRLTEAGVVRGRELAGDAS
;
A
#
# COMPACT_ATOMS: atom_id res chain seq x y z
N VAL A 1 15.12 21.58 -27.05
CA VAL A 1 15.16 20.66 -28.22
C VAL A 1 15.43 19.22 -27.82
N LEU A 2 16.59 18.90 -27.22
CA LEU A 2 16.94 17.52 -26.82
C LEU A 2 15.90 16.85 -25.89
N GLY A 3 15.42 17.55 -24.87
CA GLY A 3 14.38 17.01 -23.98
C GLY A 3 13.07 16.68 -24.69
N ALA A 4 12.67 17.48 -25.70
CA ALA A 4 11.48 17.19 -26.50
C ALA A 4 11.69 15.95 -27.37
N LEU A 5 12.87 15.78 -27.96
CA LEU A 5 13.24 14.58 -28.71
C LEU A 5 13.16 13.33 -27.83
N VAL A 6 13.71 13.38 -26.61
CA VAL A 6 13.66 12.28 -25.63
C VAL A 6 12.21 11.90 -25.31
N LEU A 7 11.35 12.90 -25.05
CA LEU A 7 9.94 12.67 -24.77
C LEU A 7 9.18 12.08 -25.96
N ILE A 8 9.46 12.54 -27.18
CA ILE A 8 8.84 12.01 -28.41
C ILE A 8 9.22 10.53 -28.56
N VAL A 9 10.51 10.20 -28.47
CA VAL A 9 10.98 8.81 -28.61
C VAL A 9 10.38 7.91 -27.52
N LEU A 10 10.32 8.38 -26.26
CA LEU A 10 9.66 7.67 -25.17
C LEU A 10 8.18 7.38 -25.42
N THR A 11 7.47 8.34 -26.03
CA THR A 11 6.03 8.22 -26.28
C THR A 11 5.75 7.30 -27.46
N VAL A 12 6.56 7.38 -28.53
CA VAL A 12 6.45 6.53 -29.72
C VAL A 12 6.76 5.07 -29.38
N LEU A 13 7.85 4.82 -28.64
CA LEU A 13 8.30 3.48 -28.23
C LEU A 13 7.73 3.02 -26.88
N TRP A 14 6.60 3.62 -26.45
CA TRP A 14 6.04 3.38 -25.13
C TRP A 14 5.66 1.91 -24.90
N LYS A 15 5.15 1.23 -25.93
CA LYS A 15 4.68 -0.17 -25.83
C LYS A 15 5.86 -1.11 -25.64
N GLU A 16 6.93 -0.89 -26.39
CA GLU A 16 8.17 -1.65 -26.40
C GLU A 16 8.91 -1.50 -25.06
N PHE A 17 9.09 -0.26 -24.57
CA PHE A 17 9.74 -0.02 -23.28
C PHE A 17 8.94 -0.57 -22.11
N LYS A 18 7.60 -0.48 -22.17
CA LYS A 18 6.74 -1.10 -21.17
C LYS A 18 6.97 -2.61 -21.14
N LEU A 19 6.93 -3.28 -22.30
CA LEU A 19 7.11 -4.72 -22.37
C LEU A 19 8.50 -5.15 -21.88
N LEU A 20 9.54 -4.46 -22.35
CA LEU A 20 10.92 -4.65 -21.92
C LEU A 20 11.07 -4.52 -20.39
N SER A 21 10.39 -3.56 -19.76
CA SER A 21 10.49 -3.32 -18.32
C SER A 21 9.76 -4.37 -17.45
N PHE A 22 8.78 -5.08 -18.01
CA PHE A 22 8.03 -6.12 -17.29
C PHE A 22 8.58 -7.52 -17.54
N ASP A 23 8.90 -7.85 -18.79
CA ASP A 23 9.43 -9.15 -19.17
C ASP A 23 10.28 -9.04 -20.47
N PRO A 24 11.62 -8.86 -20.34
CA PRO A 24 12.53 -8.87 -21.47
C PRO A 24 12.53 -10.18 -22.26
N SER A 25 12.28 -11.32 -21.59
CA SER A 25 12.32 -12.64 -22.22
C SER A 25 11.11 -12.85 -23.13
N PHE A 26 9.93 -12.42 -22.67
CA PHE A 26 8.70 -12.41 -23.45
C PHE A 26 8.76 -11.39 -24.59
N ALA A 27 9.38 -10.22 -24.38
CA ALA A 27 9.63 -9.29 -25.47
C ALA A 27 10.49 -9.91 -26.59
N GLY A 28 11.48 -10.73 -26.22
CA GLY A 28 12.31 -11.48 -27.16
C GLY A 28 11.53 -12.55 -27.94
N SER A 29 10.63 -13.28 -27.29
CA SER A 29 9.80 -14.30 -27.96
C SER A 29 8.78 -13.70 -28.95
N LEU A 30 8.38 -12.44 -28.74
CA LEU A 30 7.58 -11.64 -29.68
C LEU A 30 8.37 -11.13 -30.90
N GLY A 31 9.67 -11.41 -31.00
CA GLY A 31 10.52 -10.96 -32.10
C GLY A 31 11.00 -9.51 -31.98
N LEU A 32 10.83 -8.86 -30.82
CA LEU A 32 11.36 -7.51 -30.61
C LEU A 32 12.89 -7.55 -30.44
N PRO A 33 13.63 -6.56 -30.97
CA PRO A 33 15.07 -6.47 -30.78
C PRO A 33 15.42 -5.94 -29.37
N VAL A 34 15.24 -6.78 -28.35
CA VAL A 34 15.43 -6.48 -26.91
C VAL A 34 16.73 -5.70 -26.65
N ARG A 35 17.85 -6.16 -27.20
CA ARG A 35 19.16 -5.51 -27.01
C ARG A 35 19.21 -4.10 -27.60
N ARG A 36 18.56 -3.84 -28.73
CA ARG A 36 18.52 -2.50 -29.34
C ARG A 36 17.62 -1.57 -28.52
N LEU A 37 16.46 -2.07 -28.07
CA LEU A 37 15.54 -1.31 -27.23
C LEU A 37 16.18 -0.92 -25.90
N ASP A 38 16.92 -1.83 -25.28
CA ASP A 38 17.64 -1.58 -24.03
C ASP A 38 18.74 -0.52 -24.21
N VAL A 39 19.53 -0.62 -25.28
CA VAL A 39 20.55 0.40 -25.63
C VAL A 39 19.91 1.77 -25.88
N ILE A 40 18.77 1.82 -26.58
CA ILE A 40 18.05 3.07 -26.81
C ILE A 40 17.55 3.64 -25.47
N LEU A 41 16.90 2.83 -24.63
CA LEU A 41 16.36 3.26 -23.35
C LEU A 41 17.45 3.79 -22.41
N THR A 42 18.55 3.06 -22.29
CA THR A 42 19.71 3.46 -21.48
C THR A 42 20.38 4.71 -22.04
N THR A 43 20.49 4.85 -23.36
CA THR A 43 21.01 6.07 -23.99
C THR A 43 20.11 7.28 -23.71
N LEU A 44 18.79 7.15 -23.83
CA LEU A 44 17.83 8.21 -23.47
C LEU A 44 17.98 8.60 -21.99
N LEU A 45 18.13 7.61 -21.11
CA LEU A 45 18.32 7.83 -19.68
C LEU A 45 19.62 8.61 -19.42
N VAL A 46 20.74 8.20 -20.03
CA VAL A 46 22.04 8.89 -19.89
C VAL A 46 21.94 10.33 -20.39
N ILE A 47 21.34 10.56 -21.57
CA ILE A 47 21.13 11.91 -22.12
C ILE A 47 20.31 12.76 -21.15
N ALA A 48 19.20 12.22 -20.62
CA ALA A 48 18.36 12.93 -19.66
C ALA A 48 19.12 13.28 -18.37
N ILE A 49 19.93 12.34 -17.86
CA ILE A 49 20.77 12.56 -16.68
C ILE A 49 21.80 13.65 -16.95
N VAL A 50 22.59 13.55 -18.01
CA VAL A 50 23.66 14.51 -18.33
C VAL A 50 23.11 15.93 -18.51
N ILE A 51 21.99 16.09 -19.22
CA ILE A 51 21.33 17.39 -19.39
C ILE A 51 20.89 17.93 -18.02
N GLY A 52 20.27 17.09 -17.17
CA GLY A 52 19.84 17.50 -15.84
C GLY A 52 21.01 17.92 -14.95
N LEU A 53 22.10 17.13 -14.95
CA LEU A 53 23.31 17.41 -14.17
C LEU A 53 23.91 18.77 -14.52
N GLN A 54 23.98 19.12 -15.82
CA GLN A 54 24.49 20.43 -16.25
C GLN A 54 23.58 21.59 -15.84
N THR A 55 22.27 21.35 -15.71
CA THR A 55 21.29 22.41 -15.44
C THR A 55 21.20 22.74 -13.95
N VAL A 56 21.20 21.72 -13.09
CA VAL A 56 20.90 21.88 -11.65
C VAL A 56 21.98 21.33 -10.72
N GLY A 57 22.96 20.59 -11.24
CA GLY A 57 24.02 19.97 -10.46
C GLY A 57 23.71 18.54 -10.00
N VAL A 58 24.76 17.84 -9.56
CA VAL A 58 24.73 16.39 -9.28
C VAL A 58 23.78 16.02 -8.15
N VAL A 59 23.81 16.77 -7.05
CA VAL A 59 23.03 16.47 -5.84
C VAL A 59 21.53 16.64 -6.08
N LEU A 60 21.12 17.72 -6.75
CA LEU A 60 19.71 17.95 -7.07
C LEU A 60 19.21 16.94 -8.10
N MET A 61 20.05 16.56 -9.07
CA MET A 61 19.66 15.57 -10.07
C MET A 61 19.38 14.19 -9.48
N SER A 62 20.25 13.70 -8.57
CA SER A 62 20.03 12.40 -7.93
C SER A 62 18.73 12.39 -7.10
N ALA A 63 18.42 13.49 -6.41
CA ALA A 63 17.16 13.66 -5.70
C ALA A 63 15.95 13.66 -6.66
N MET A 64 16.03 14.37 -7.78
CA MET A 64 14.96 14.48 -8.78
C MET A 64 14.68 13.18 -9.54
N ILE A 65 15.66 12.29 -9.67
CA ILE A 65 15.44 10.97 -10.30
C ILE A 65 14.65 10.06 -9.36
N VAL A 66 14.96 10.07 -8.06
CA VAL A 66 14.45 9.08 -7.10
C VAL A 66 13.18 9.56 -6.40
N ALA A 67 13.17 10.77 -5.86
CA ALA A 67 12.11 11.25 -4.97
C ALA A 67 10.71 11.34 -5.63
N PRO A 68 10.52 12.01 -6.79
CA PRO A 68 9.20 12.10 -7.40
C PRO A 68 8.71 10.74 -7.93
N ALA A 69 9.61 9.85 -8.35
CA ALA A 69 9.26 8.48 -8.75
C ALA A 69 8.80 7.66 -7.54
N ALA A 70 9.48 7.79 -6.41
CA ALA A 70 9.08 7.18 -5.15
C ALA A 70 7.72 7.73 -4.66
N ALA A 71 7.51 9.04 -4.75
CA ALA A 71 6.24 9.70 -4.42
C ALA A 71 5.11 9.16 -5.31
N ALA A 72 5.27 9.17 -6.63
CA ALA A 72 4.27 8.72 -7.59
C ALA A 72 3.89 7.24 -7.41
N ARG A 73 4.89 6.38 -7.12
CA ARG A 73 4.70 4.94 -6.89
C ARG A 73 3.76 4.65 -5.72
N GLN A 74 3.59 5.57 -4.78
CA GLN A 74 2.65 5.38 -3.66
C GLN A 74 1.18 5.54 -4.04
N TRP A 75 0.91 6.25 -5.14
CA TRP A 75 -0.45 6.54 -5.62
C TRP A 75 -0.92 5.60 -6.71
N THR A 76 -0.01 4.91 -7.40
CA THR A 76 -0.36 4.04 -8.53
C THR A 76 0.54 2.81 -8.65
N ASP A 77 -0.10 1.69 -9.00
CA ASP A 77 0.57 0.44 -9.37
C ASP A 77 0.74 0.31 -10.91
N ARG A 78 0.18 1.25 -11.69
CA ARG A 78 0.26 1.24 -13.17
C ARG A 78 1.43 2.10 -13.67
N LEU A 79 2.33 1.50 -14.46
CA LEU A 79 3.53 2.16 -15.01
C LEU A 79 3.23 3.46 -15.78
N SER A 80 2.20 3.47 -16.64
CA SER A 80 1.82 4.67 -17.40
C SER A 80 1.46 5.85 -16.50
N ARG A 81 0.69 5.59 -15.44
CA ARG A 81 0.34 6.63 -14.46
C ARG A 81 1.55 7.02 -13.62
N LEU A 82 2.45 6.09 -13.32
CA LEU A 82 3.65 6.35 -12.54
C LEU A 82 4.55 7.35 -13.25
N VAL A 83 4.81 7.18 -14.55
CA VAL A 83 5.66 8.10 -15.32
C VAL A 83 5.06 9.51 -15.36
N VAL A 84 3.76 9.62 -15.64
CA VAL A 84 3.08 10.92 -15.69
C VAL A 84 3.05 11.61 -14.32
N LEU A 85 2.69 10.87 -13.25
CA LEU A 85 2.68 11.41 -11.89
C LEU A 85 4.08 11.80 -11.42
N SER A 86 5.11 11.00 -11.71
CA SER A 86 6.49 11.31 -11.38
C SER A 86 6.95 12.60 -12.07
N GLY A 87 6.63 12.75 -13.36
CA GLY A 87 6.88 14.00 -14.08
C GLY A 87 6.16 15.20 -13.45
N ALA A 88 4.89 15.03 -13.08
CA ALA A 88 4.11 16.08 -12.43
C ALA A 88 4.67 16.48 -11.05
N PHE A 89 5.04 15.51 -10.21
CA PHE A 89 5.68 15.79 -8.92
C PHE A 89 7.05 16.46 -9.09
N GLY A 90 7.85 16.00 -10.04
CA GLY A 90 9.14 16.62 -10.37
C GLY A 90 8.97 18.07 -10.81
N ALA A 91 8.05 18.33 -11.75
CA ALA A 91 7.76 19.68 -12.24
C ALA A 91 7.20 20.58 -11.13
N ALA A 92 6.25 20.08 -10.33
CA ALA A 92 5.64 20.85 -9.24
C ALA A 92 6.67 21.21 -8.15
N SER A 93 7.52 20.25 -7.75
CA SER A 93 8.57 20.49 -6.75
C SER A 93 9.67 21.43 -7.27
N GLY A 94 10.09 21.29 -8.54
CA GLY A 94 11.03 22.19 -9.19
C GLY A 94 10.51 23.62 -9.30
N LEU A 95 9.27 23.79 -9.77
CA LEU A 95 8.64 25.10 -9.90
C LEU A 95 8.44 25.75 -8.52
N SER A 96 7.89 25.01 -7.55
CA SER A 96 7.66 25.52 -6.21
C SER A 96 8.97 25.88 -5.49
N GLY A 97 10.00 25.05 -5.62
CA GLY A 97 11.31 25.29 -5.05
C GLY A 97 12.03 26.48 -5.69
N ALA A 98 11.94 26.63 -7.01
CA ALA A 98 12.49 27.77 -7.72
C ALA A 98 11.77 29.08 -7.34
N MET A 99 10.43 29.06 -7.26
CA MET A 99 9.64 30.21 -6.81
C MET A 99 10.00 30.59 -5.37
N LEU A 100 9.99 29.65 -4.43
CA LEU A 100 10.38 29.94 -3.03
C LEU A 100 11.78 30.54 -2.93
N SER A 101 12.74 30.02 -3.71
CA SER A 101 14.10 30.54 -3.72
C SER A 101 14.19 31.96 -4.27
N SER A 102 13.27 32.36 -5.15
CA SER A 102 13.22 33.73 -5.70
C SER A 102 12.59 34.75 -4.74
N LEU A 103 11.73 34.31 -3.81
CA LEU A 103 11.10 35.19 -2.83
C LEU A 103 12.00 35.51 -1.63
N VAL A 104 12.95 34.65 -1.28
CA VAL A 104 13.81 34.84 -0.10
C VAL A 104 15.21 35.27 -0.53
N PRO A 105 15.70 36.44 -0.12
CA PRO A 105 17.04 36.91 -0.45
C PRO A 105 18.11 35.92 0.05
N ARG A 106 19.09 35.60 -0.81
CA ARG A 106 20.28 34.76 -0.53
C ARG A 106 20.04 33.26 -0.31
N LEU A 107 18.88 32.71 -0.68
CA LEU A 107 18.71 31.25 -0.68
C LEU A 107 19.31 30.60 -1.95
N PRO A 108 20.15 29.56 -1.81
CA PRO A 108 20.60 28.75 -2.94
C PRO A 108 19.44 27.94 -3.53
N THR A 109 19.19 28.08 -4.82
CA THR A 109 18.08 27.42 -5.54
C THR A 109 18.13 25.90 -5.45
N GLY A 110 19.31 25.29 -5.59
CA GLY A 110 19.48 23.83 -5.57
C GLY A 110 18.98 23.17 -4.27
N PRO A 111 19.57 23.51 -3.11
CA PRO A 111 19.13 23.03 -1.80
C PRO A 111 17.66 23.29 -1.47
N THR A 112 17.13 24.47 -1.84
CA THR A 112 15.71 24.80 -1.62
C THR A 112 14.79 23.85 -2.38
N ILE A 113 15.10 23.53 -3.65
CA ILE A 113 14.34 22.56 -4.44
C ILE A 113 14.42 21.16 -3.79
N ILE A 114 15.60 20.75 -3.28
CA ILE A 114 15.76 19.46 -2.58
C ILE A 114 14.87 19.39 -1.35
N LEU A 115 14.81 20.46 -0.54
CA LEU A 115 13.95 20.53 0.63
C LEU A 115 12.47 20.41 0.24
N VAL A 116 12.05 21.13 -0.80
CA VAL A 116 10.66 21.10 -1.29
C VAL A 116 10.28 19.72 -1.83
N VAL A 117 11.11 19.09 -2.68
CA VAL A 117 10.80 17.74 -3.19
C VAL A 117 10.79 16.71 -2.06
N THR A 118 11.70 16.84 -1.10
CA THR A 118 11.77 15.92 0.04
C THR A 118 10.52 16.07 0.90
N ALA A 119 10.08 17.29 1.19
CA ALA A 119 8.86 17.56 1.92
C ALA A 119 7.62 17.02 1.20
N LEU A 120 7.48 17.30 -0.11
CA LEU A 120 6.38 16.79 -0.92
C LEU A 120 6.37 15.25 -1.01
N THR A 121 7.54 14.64 -1.17
CA THR A 121 7.70 13.18 -1.23
C THR A 121 7.40 12.54 0.12
N ALA A 122 7.89 13.13 1.21
CA ALA A 122 7.60 12.67 2.57
C ALA A 122 6.11 12.77 2.90
N LEU A 123 5.46 13.87 2.52
CA LEU A 123 4.02 14.07 2.69
C LEU A 123 3.22 13.04 1.86
N SER A 124 3.63 12.82 0.61
CA SER A 124 3.07 11.78 -0.27
C SER A 124 3.20 10.39 0.35
N LEU A 125 4.38 10.05 0.89
CA LEU A 125 4.64 8.79 1.59
C LEU A 125 3.78 8.63 2.86
N LEU A 126 3.52 9.72 3.58
CA LEU A 126 2.69 9.69 4.79
C LEU A 126 1.21 9.49 4.47
N ILE A 127 0.70 10.22 3.47
CA ILE A 127 -0.72 10.26 3.13
C ILE A 127 -1.15 9.07 2.27
N ALA A 128 -0.22 8.43 1.56
CA ALA A 128 -0.56 7.42 0.57
C ALA A 128 -1.45 6.28 1.11
N PRO A 129 -2.66 6.06 0.56
CA PRO A 129 -3.68 5.18 1.14
C PRO A 129 -3.37 3.68 1.01
N ARG A 130 -2.52 3.26 0.05
CA ARG A 130 -2.21 1.83 -0.16
C ARG A 130 -0.94 1.34 0.51
N ARG A 131 0.03 2.22 0.69
CA ARG A 131 1.39 1.89 1.18
C ARG A 131 1.92 2.86 2.25
N GLY A 132 1.18 3.91 2.57
CA GLY A 132 1.56 4.85 3.61
C GLY A 132 1.59 4.18 4.98
N LEU A 133 2.57 4.55 5.79
CA LEU A 133 2.80 3.97 7.13
C LEU A 133 1.56 4.09 8.04
N LEU A 134 0.75 5.14 7.83
CA LEU A 134 -0.51 5.36 8.56
C LEU A 134 -1.61 4.40 8.12
N ALA A 135 -1.81 4.21 6.81
CA ALA A 135 -2.78 3.26 6.28
C ALA A 135 -2.40 1.81 6.61
N ALA A 136 -1.10 1.49 6.62
CA ALA A 136 -0.59 0.20 7.07
C ALA A 136 -0.87 -0.02 8.57
N ARG A 137 -0.55 0.94 9.45
CA ARG A 137 -0.87 0.85 10.89
C ARG A 137 -2.37 0.71 11.15
N TRP A 138 -3.20 1.45 10.43
CA TRP A 138 -4.66 1.38 10.58
C TRP A 138 -5.25 0.06 10.08
N ARG A 139 -4.73 -0.48 8.96
CA ARG A 139 -5.12 -1.80 8.45
C ARG A 139 -4.71 -2.91 9.40
N THR A 140 -3.48 -2.88 9.93
CA THR A 140 -3.01 -3.88 10.91
C THR A 140 -3.84 -3.85 12.18
N GLY A 141 -4.24 -2.66 12.67
CA GLY A 141 -5.13 -2.54 13.83
C GLY A 141 -6.52 -3.15 13.58
N ARG A 142 -7.14 -2.87 12.43
CA ARG A 142 -8.44 -3.45 12.05
C ARG A 142 -8.36 -4.95 11.78
N GLN A 143 -7.28 -5.42 11.18
CA GLN A 143 -7.07 -6.83 10.85
C GLN A 143 -6.83 -7.66 12.11
N ARG A 144 -6.06 -7.15 13.08
CA ARG A 144 -5.92 -7.77 14.42
C ARG A 144 -7.26 -7.90 15.14
N ARG A 145 -8.11 -6.87 15.11
CA ARG A 145 -9.45 -6.93 15.73
C ARG A 145 -10.35 -7.98 15.09
N ARG A 146 -10.30 -8.15 13.76
CA ARG A 146 -11.03 -9.21 13.07
C ARG A 146 -10.51 -10.59 13.44
N LEU A 147 -9.20 -10.80 13.39
CA LEU A 147 -8.57 -12.07 13.77
C LEU A 147 -8.88 -12.46 15.23
N HIS A 148 -8.90 -11.49 16.16
CA HIS A 148 -9.30 -11.73 17.55
C HIS A 148 -10.78 -12.08 17.70
N ALA A 149 -11.68 -11.45 16.94
CA ALA A 149 -13.09 -11.81 16.96
C ALA A 149 -13.31 -13.22 16.37
N ASP A 150 -12.62 -13.56 15.28
CA ASP A 150 -12.67 -14.88 14.65
C ASP A 150 -12.12 -15.98 15.59
N SER A 151 -11.04 -15.71 16.34
CA SER A 151 -10.51 -16.67 17.32
C SER A 151 -11.48 -16.90 18.49
N VAL A 152 -12.10 -15.83 19.00
CA VAL A 152 -13.12 -15.94 20.07
C VAL A 152 -14.35 -16.71 19.58
N LEU A 153 -14.76 -16.51 18.33
CA LEU A 153 -15.86 -17.25 17.72
C LEU A 153 -15.55 -18.75 17.59
N ALA A 154 -14.34 -19.11 17.16
CA ALA A 154 -13.91 -20.49 17.05
C ALA A 154 -13.83 -21.18 18.43
N ASP A 155 -13.30 -20.50 19.45
CA ASP A 155 -13.24 -21.02 20.83
C ASP A 155 -14.66 -21.22 21.40
N LEU A 156 -15.57 -20.28 21.16
CA LEU A 156 -16.96 -20.36 21.62
C LEU A 156 -17.72 -21.47 20.90
N TYR A 157 -17.47 -21.66 19.59
CA TYR A 157 -18.02 -22.79 18.84
C TYR A 157 -17.54 -24.14 19.38
N ARG A 158 -16.25 -24.31 19.67
CA ARG A 158 -15.71 -25.58 20.21
C ARG A 158 -16.38 -25.97 21.54
N LEU A 159 -16.65 -24.99 22.39
CA LEU A 159 -17.38 -25.19 23.64
C LEU A 159 -18.87 -25.48 23.44
N ALA A 160 -19.49 -24.85 22.45
CA ALA A 160 -20.88 -25.08 22.09
C ALA A 160 -21.08 -26.46 21.45
N ALA A 161 -20.14 -26.91 20.63
CA ALA A 161 -20.18 -28.19 19.92
C ALA A 161 -20.13 -29.42 20.85
N GLN A 162 -19.71 -29.25 22.11
CA GLN A 162 -19.79 -30.31 23.13
C GLN A 162 -21.22 -30.61 23.59
N HIS A 163 -22.19 -29.77 23.22
CA HIS A 163 -23.60 -29.91 23.60
C HIS A 163 -24.45 -30.39 22.41
N ARG A 164 -25.53 -31.10 22.72
CA ARG A 164 -26.47 -31.64 21.72
C ARG A 164 -27.12 -30.53 20.85
N GLU A 165 -27.23 -29.32 21.39
CA GLU A 165 -27.71 -28.12 20.69
C GLU A 165 -26.73 -26.95 20.87
N PRO A 166 -25.80 -26.74 19.93
CA PRO A 166 -24.74 -25.72 20.05
C PRO A 166 -25.26 -24.27 20.10
N ALA A 167 -26.44 -23.99 19.52
CA ALA A 167 -27.03 -22.65 19.51
C ALA A 167 -27.78 -22.29 20.81
N ALA A 168 -28.14 -23.29 21.61
CA ALA A 168 -29.00 -23.12 22.78
C ALA A 168 -28.24 -23.01 24.11
N ALA A 169 -26.99 -23.47 24.16
CA ALA A 169 -26.18 -23.48 25.38
C ALA A 169 -25.50 -22.12 25.63
N PRO A 170 -25.78 -21.43 26.76
CA PRO A 170 -25.14 -20.17 27.12
C PRO A 170 -23.89 -20.41 27.98
N HIS A 171 -22.77 -19.79 27.59
CA HIS A 171 -21.46 -20.01 28.22
C HIS A 171 -20.99 -18.78 28.97
N ALA A 172 -20.38 -18.98 30.15
CA ALA A 172 -19.84 -17.89 30.95
C ALA A 172 -18.57 -17.31 30.30
N VAL A 173 -18.44 -15.98 30.37
CA VAL A 173 -17.26 -15.25 29.84
C VAL A 173 -15.95 -15.74 30.48
N ASP A 174 -16.01 -16.22 31.73
CA ASP A 174 -14.83 -16.70 32.44
C ASP A 174 -14.35 -18.07 31.96
N ALA A 175 -15.25 -18.94 31.48
CA ALA A 175 -14.88 -20.20 30.80
C ALA A 175 -14.20 -19.94 29.44
N LEU A 176 -14.60 -18.86 28.75
CA LEU A 176 -13.96 -18.42 27.51
C LEU A 176 -12.58 -17.78 27.77
N ARG A 177 -12.41 -17.11 28.92
CA ARG A 177 -11.11 -16.50 29.31
C ARG A 177 -10.07 -17.52 29.74
N THR A 178 -10.49 -18.65 30.31
CA THR A 178 -9.56 -19.71 30.70
C THR A 178 -9.04 -20.49 29.50
N MET A 179 -9.87 -20.66 28.45
CA MET A 179 -9.46 -21.33 27.21
C MET A 179 -8.77 -20.41 26.20
N SER A 180 -9.26 -19.17 26.06
CA SER A 180 -8.71 -18.22 25.10
C SER A 180 -7.55 -17.46 25.75
N GLN A 181 -6.32 -17.74 25.32
CA GLN A 181 -5.11 -16.96 25.69
C GLN A 181 -5.17 -15.49 25.20
N SER A 182 -6.28 -15.04 24.62
CA SER A 182 -6.43 -13.74 24.00
C SER A 182 -6.86 -12.67 25.02
N ALA A 183 -5.98 -11.68 25.24
CA ALA A 183 -6.32 -10.47 25.96
C ALA A 183 -7.39 -9.67 25.18
N GLY A 184 -8.68 -9.82 25.52
CA GLY A 184 -9.76 -9.06 24.88
C GLY A 184 -11.07 -9.78 24.60
N VAL A 185 -11.35 -10.94 25.20
CA VAL A 185 -12.58 -11.74 24.98
C VAL A 185 -13.87 -10.91 24.98
N ARG A 186 -14.06 -9.99 25.95
CA ARG A 186 -15.27 -9.12 26.02
C ARG A 186 -15.42 -8.20 24.81
N ALA A 187 -14.31 -7.69 24.26
CA ALA A 187 -14.34 -6.83 23.08
C ALA A 187 -14.67 -7.65 21.81
N GLY A 188 -14.13 -8.88 21.71
CA GLY A 188 -14.48 -9.83 20.67
C GLY A 188 -15.97 -10.20 20.70
N LEU A 189 -16.51 -10.55 21.87
CA LEU A 189 -17.92 -10.89 22.04
C LEU A 189 -18.86 -9.73 21.66
N ARG A 190 -18.54 -8.49 22.04
CA ARG A 190 -19.31 -7.31 21.60
C ARG A 190 -19.26 -7.10 20.09
N GLN A 191 -18.12 -7.37 19.47
CA GLN A 191 -17.98 -7.29 18.01
C GLN A 191 -18.80 -8.38 17.31
N LEU A 192 -18.80 -9.61 17.84
CA LEU A 192 -19.63 -10.72 17.35
C LEU A 192 -21.12 -10.44 17.54
N ALA A 193 -21.51 -9.78 18.63
CA ALA A 193 -22.88 -9.31 18.87
C ALA A 193 -23.33 -8.30 17.81
N GLY A 194 -22.48 -7.31 17.51
CA GLY A 194 -22.75 -6.33 16.45
C GLY A 194 -22.82 -6.94 15.05
N GLN A 195 -22.26 -8.14 14.86
CA GLN A 195 -22.33 -8.92 13.61
C GLN A 195 -23.48 -9.94 13.59
N GLY A 196 -24.25 -10.07 14.68
CA GLY A 196 -25.34 -11.04 14.80
C GLY A 196 -24.87 -12.50 14.93
N LEU A 197 -23.61 -12.74 15.30
CA LEU A 197 -23.02 -14.08 15.42
C LEU A 197 -23.10 -14.63 16.86
N ALA A 198 -23.25 -13.75 17.86
CA ALA A 198 -23.40 -14.13 19.26
C ALA A 198 -24.40 -13.21 19.98
N VAL A 199 -25.10 -13.71 20.98
CA VAL A 199 -26.08 -12.94 21.77
C VAL A 199 -25.74 -13.06 23.25
N ALA A 200 -25.84 -11.94 23.96
CA ALA A 200 -25.73 -11.91 25.42
C ALA A 200 -27.07 -12.29 26.05
N ASP A 201 -27.03 -13.23 26.98
CA ASP A 201 -28.17 -13.66 27.78
C ASP A 201 -28.33 -12.74 29.02
N PRO A 202 -29.54 -12.65 29.63
CA PRO A 202 -29.79 -11.80 30.80
C PRO A 202 -28.85 -12.08 31.97
N ASP A 203 -28.36 -13.32 32.11
CA ASP A 203 -27.43 -13.76 33.15
C ASP A 203 -25.96 -13.39 32.90
N GLY A 204 -25.66 -12.62 31.84
CA GLY A 204 -24.29 -12.26 31.47
C GLY A 204 -23.49 -13.38 30.77
N ARG A 205 -24.18 -14.45 30.37
CA ARG A 205 -23.65 -15.54 29.55
C ARG A 205 -23.79 -15.22 28.06
N TRP A 206 -23.03 -15.89 27.22
CA TRP A 206 -23.02 -15.68 25.77
C TRP A 206 -23.35 -16.97 25.04
N ARG A 207 -24.25 -16.89 24.04
CA ARG A 207 -24.62 -18.01 23.16
C ARG A 207 -24.42 -17.64 21.70
N LEU A 208 -24.19 -18.65 20.86
CA LEU A 208 -24.13 -18.46 19.40
C LEU A 208 -25.52 -18.32 18.81
N THR A 209 -25.62 -17.50 17.76
CA THR A 209 -26.75 -17.59 16.84
C THR A 209 -26.53 -18.74 15.87
N GLU A 210 -27.57 -19.16 15.14
CA GLU A 210 -27.42 -20.15 14.07
C GLU A 210 -26.35 -19.74 13.03
N ALA A 211 -26.32 -18.45 12.67
CA ALA A 211 -25.27 -17.89 11.81
C ALA A 211 -23.87 -17.97 12.43
N GLY A 212 -23.77 -17.75 13.75
CA GLY A 212 -22.53 -17.92 14.51
C GLY A 212 -22.01 -19.36 14.54
N VAL A 213 -22.91 -20.35 14.64
CA VAL A 213 -22.57 -21.78 14.61
C VAL A 213 -21.98 -22.18 13.25
N VAL A 214 -22.61 -21.74 12.15
CA VAL A 214 -22.12 -22.02 10.79
C VAL A 214 -20.74 -21.41 10.58
N ARG A 215 -20.56 -20.13 10.93
CA ARG A 215 -19.29 -19.44 10.74
C ARG A 215 -18.19 -19.95 11.68
N GLY A 216 -18.55 -20.31 12.90
CA GLY A 216 -17.63 -20.93 13.86
C GLY A 216 -17.11 -22.29 13.39
N ARG A 217 -17.97 -23.11 12.77
CA ARG A 217 -17.60 -24.39 12.16
C ARG A 217 -16.58 -24.23 11.04
N GLU A 218 -16.81 -23.27 10.13
CA GLU A 218 -15.87 -22.96 9.03
C GLU A 218 -14.49 -22.55 9.55
N LEU A 219 -14.45 -21.76 10.63
CA LEU A 219 -13.21 -21.28 11.23
C LEU A 219 -12.49 -22.34 12.08
N ALA A 220 -13.24 -23.27 12.68
CA ALA A 220 -12.68 -24.34 13.51
C ALA A 220 -12.04 -25.48 12.69
N GLY A 221 -12.27 -25.53 11.37
CA GLY A 221 -11.69 -26.52 10.47
C GLY A 221 -12.52 -27.80 10.30
N ASP A 222 -13.74 -27.88 10.84
CA ASP A 222 -14.62 -29.06 10.77
C ASP A 222 -15.48 -29.10 9.49
N ALA A 223 -15.02 -28.48 8.40
CA ALA A 223 -15.63 -28.60 7.08
C ALA A 223 -15.00 -29.77 6.31
N SER A 224 -15.34 -30.99 6.72
CA SER A 224 -15.07 -32.22 5.97
C SER A 224 -16.36 -33.00 5.76
#